data_AF-A0A847D8R2-F1
#
_entry.id   AF-A0A847D8R2-F1
#
_cell.length_a   1.000
_cell.length_b   1.000
_cell.length_c   1.000
_cell.angle_alpha   90.00
_cell.angle_beta   90.00
_cell.angle_gamma   90.00
#
_symmetry.space_group_name_H-M   'P 1'
#
loop_
_entity.id
_entity.type
_entity.pdbx_description
1 polymer ?
#
loop_
_entity_poly.entity_id
_entity_poly.type
_entity_poly.pdbx_seq_one_letter_code
_entity_poly.pdbx_strand_id
1 'polypeptide(L)'
;MENRRREHKKKFERPVGTKRPEKTFLILCEGTKTEPNYFRSFRVISAQVEIVGTAMNTMSLVNHAREVVKDRPDEYDEIWLVFDKDSF
;
A
#
# COMPACT_ATOMS: atom_id res chain seq x y z
N MET A 1 18.96 6.46 61.23
CA MET A 1 18.93 5.48 60.13
C MET A 1 18.03 6.06 59.05
N GLU A 2 18.62 6.48 57.93
CA GLU A 2 17.98 7.30 56.92
C GLU A 2 17.18 6.42 55.94
N ASN A 3 15.87 6.68 55.85
CA ASN A 3 14.96 5.95 54.97
C ASN A 3 15.26 6.28 53.51
N ARG A 4 15.99 5.38 52.83
CA ARG A 4 16.20 5.44 51.37
C ARG A 4 14.85 5.31 50.65
N ARG A 5 14.40 6.41 50.03
CA ARG A 5 13.27 6.43 49.09
C ARG A 5 13.45 5.33 48.05
N ARG A 6 12.50 4.39 47.98
CA ARG A 6 12.43 3.39 46.90
C ARG A 6 12.30 4.12 45.58
N GLU A 7 13.32 4.06 44.73
CA GLU A 7 13.24 4.53 43.35
C GLU A 7 12.13 3.76 42.62
N HIS A 8 11.21 4.51 42.00
CA HIS A 8 10.17 3.94 41.15
C HIS A 8 10.85 3.28 39.94
N LYS A 9 10.92 1.94 39.95
CA LYS A 9 11.33 1.16 38.77
C LYS A 9 10.38 1.53 37.62
N LYS A 10 10.90 2.23 36.60
CA LYS A 10 10.16 2.46 35.35
C LYS A 10 9.78 1.09 34.78
N LYS A 11 8.48 0.81 34.74
CA LYS A 11 7.93 -0.38 34.10
C LYS A 11 8.13 -0.25 32.59
N PHE A 12 9.01 -1.08 32.03
CA PHE A 12 9.16 -1.25 30.58
C PHE A 12 8.06 -2.18 30.07
N GLU A 13 6.81 -1.71 30.09
CA GLU A 13 5.70 -2.45 29.48
C GLU A 13 5.68 -2.17 27.97
N ARG A 14 5.60 -3.23 27.16
CA ARG A 14 5.54 -3.08 25.69
C ARG A 14 4.22 -2.40 25.32
N PRO A 15 4.24 -1.28 24.57
CA PRO A 15 3.01 -0.71 24.06
C PRO A 15 2.34 -1.70 23.10
N VAL A 16 1.07 -2.01 23.36
CA VAL A 16 0.23 -2.89 22.54
C VAL A 16 -0.75 -2.03 21.75
N GLY A 17 -0.94 -2.33 20.46
CA GLY A 17 -1.96 -1.67 19.64
C GLY A 17 -1.63 -0.25 19.17
N THR A 18 -0.37 0.17 19.18
CA THR A 18 0.02 1.53 18.76
C THR A 18 0.21 1.69 17.24
N LYS A 19 0.43 0.60 16.49
CA LYS A 19 0.65 0.66 15.04
C LYS A 19 -0.72 0.74 14.35
N ARG A 20 -0.90 1.76 13.51
CA ARG A 20 -2.07 1.83 12.61
C ARG A 20 -1.97 0.71 11.56
N PRO A 21 -3.11 0.20 11.06
CA PRO A 21 -3.11 -0.71 9.92
C PRO A 21 -2.27 -0.16 8.76
N GLU A 22 -1.57 -1.04 8.06
CA GLU A 22 -0.79 -0.67 6.89
C GLU A 22 -1.75 -0.31 5.76
N LYS A 23 -1.44 0.79 5.07
CA LYS A 23 -2.23 1.23 3.94
C LYS A 23 -2.10 0.24 2.79
N THR A 24 -3.18 0.00 2.06
CA THR A 24 -3.28 -0.97 0.97
C THR A 24 -3.40 -0.25 -0.37
N PHE A 25 -2.62 -0.69 -1.36
CA PHE A 25 -2.57 -0.10 -2.69
C PHE A 25 -2.72 -1.18 -3.76
N LEU A 26 -3.51 -0.87 -4.79
CA LEU A 26 -3.51 -1.59 -6.06
C LEU A 26 -2.93 -0.68 -7.15
N ILE A 27 -1.84 -1.12 -7.79
CA ILE A 27 -1.23 -0.42 -8.94
C ILE A 27 -1.51 -1.22 -10.21
N LEU A 28 -2.30 -0.64 -11.11
CA LEU A 28 -2.63 -1.21 -12.41
C LEU A 28 -1.81 -0.53 -13.51
N CYS A 29 -0.92 -1.27 -14.14
CA CYS A 29 -0.08 -0.79 -15.23
C CYS A 29 -0.63 -1.22 -16.59
N GLU A 30 -0.52 -0.32 -17.57
CA GLU A 30 -0.80 -0.57 -18.98
C GLU A 30 0.08 -1.72 -19.51
N GLY A 31 1.40 -1.58 -19.42
CA GLY A 31 2.35 -2.62 -19.77
C GLY A 31 2.44 -3.76 -18.74
N THR A 32 2.96 -4.90 -19.21
CA THR A 32 3.14 -6.11 -18.37
C THR A 32 4.54 -6.29 -17.81
N LYS A 33 5.50 -5.47 -18.26
CA LYS A 33 6.92 -5.65 -17.97
C LYS A 33 7.55 -4.43 -17.33
N THR A 34 7.69 -3.33 -18.07
CA THR A 34 8.52 -2.19 -17.65
C THR A 34 8.01 -1.58 -16.36
N GLU A 35 6.76 -1.14 -16.34
CA GLU A 35 6.16 -0.42 -15.22
C GLU A 35 5.93 -1.35 -14.02
N PRO A 36 5.36 -2.56 -14.17
CA PRO A 36 5.25 -3.48 -13.04
C PRO A 36 6.60 -3.82 -12.40
N ASN A 37 7.65 -4.07 -13.21
CA ASN A 37 8.98 -4.37 -12.67
C ASN A 37 9.63 -3.15 -12.04
N TYR A 38 9.41 -1.96 -12.59
CA TYR A 38 9.85 -0.70 -11.99
C TYR A 38 9.28 -0.54 -10.58
N PHE A 39 7.96 -0.68 -10.40
CA PHE A 39 7.35 -0.57 -9.07
C PHE A 39 7.75 -1.71 -8.12
N ARG A 40 7.88 -2.95 -8.61
CA ARG A 40 8.34 -4.09 -7.79
C ARG A 40 9.76 -3.90 -7.24
N SER A 41 10.59 -3.06 -7.87
CA SER A 41 11.94 -2.77 -7.40
C SER A 41 11.98 -1.94 -6.11
N PHE A 42 10.89 -1.24 -5.77
CA PHE A 42 10.80 -0.44 -4.55
C PHE A 42 10.22 -1.27 -3.40
N ARG A 43 11.04 -1.56 -2.39
CA ARG A 43 10.59 -2.24 -1.19
C ARG A 43 9.84 -1.27 -0.27
N VAL A 44 8.55 -1.52 -0.05
CA VAL A 44 7.71 -0.74 0.87
C VAL A 44 7.41 -1.57 2.12
N ILE A 45 7.72 -1.03 3.30
CA ILE A 45 7.56 -1.72 4.60
C ILE A 45 6.34 -1.18 5.37
N SER A 46 5.84 0.00 4.99
CA SER A 46 4.75 0.71 5.67
C SER A 46 3.38 0.52 5.03
N ALA A 47 3.30 -0.22 3.93
CA ALA A 47 2.11 -0.40 3.13
C ALA A 47 2.15 -1.76 2.42
N GLN A 48 0.97 -2.30 2.12
CA GLN A 48 0.79 -3.44 1.26
C GLN A 48 0.50 -2.94 -0.16
N VAL A 49 1.24 -3.44 -1.14
CA VAL A 49 1.15 -2.97 -2.53
C VAL A 49 1.01 -4.17 -3.46
N GLU A 50 -0.12 -4.27 -4.14
CA GLU A 50 -0.34 -5.18 -5.26
C GLU A 50 -0.03 -4.47 -6.58
N ILE A 51 0.71 -5.12 -7.47
CA ILE A 51 1.13 -4.55 -8.76
C ILE A 51 0.77 -5.51 -9.88
N VAL A 52 -0.11 -5.06 -10.77
CA VAL A 52 -0.65 -5.85 -11.89
C VAL A 52 -0.34 -5.16 -13.20
N GLY A 53 0.27 -5.90 -14.13
CA GLY A 53 0.40 -5.47 -15.52
C GLY A 53 -0.72 -6.05 -16.36
N THR A 54 -1.41 -5.24 -17.14
CA THR A 54 -2.72 -5.60 -17.73
C THR A 54 -2.69 -5.86 -19.24
N ALA A 55 -1.71 -5.33 -19.97
CA ALA A 55 -1.70 -5.29 -21.43
C ALA A 55 -2.96 -4.64 -22.05
N MET A 56 -3.61 -3.74 -21.31
CA MET A 56 -4.80 -3.01 -21.73
C MET A 56 -4.42 -1.60 -22.18
N ASN A 57 -5.08 -1.06 -23.21
CA ASN A 57 -4.97 0.38 -23.50
C ASN A 57 -5.59 1.24 -22.39
N THR A 58 -5.27 2.53 -22.35
CA THR A 58 -5.69 3.48 -21.30
C THR A 58 -7.18 3.42 -20.95
N MET A 59 -8.07 3.46 -21.94
CA MET A 59 -9.51 3.45 -21.66
C MET A 59 -9.97 2.09 -21.12
N SER A 60 -9.42 1.00 -21.63
CA SER A 60 -9.72 -0.34 -21.15
C SER A 60 -9.20 -0.55 -19.72
N LEU A 61 -8.02 -0.01 -19.41
CA LEU A 61 -7.42 -0.02 -18.07
C LEU A 61 -8.31 0.72 -17.06
N VAL A 62 -8.78 1.93 -17.42
CA VAL A 62 -9.69 2.73 -16.58
C VAL A 62 -11.01 1.99 -16.33
N ASN A 63 -11.59 1.38 -17.36
CA ASN A 63 -12.82 0.61 -17.21
C ASN A 63 -12.60 -0.64 -16.36
N HIS A 64 -11.48 -1.33 -16.55
CA HIS A 64 -11.12 -2.48 -15.72
C HIS A 64 -10.99 -2.10 -14.24
N ALA A 65 -10.33 -0.97 -13.93
CA ALA A 65 -10.23 -0.49 -12.55
C ALA A 65 -11.59 -0.18 -11.93
N ARG A 66 -12.55 0.35 -12.71
CA ARG A 66 -13.92 0.56 -12.23
C ARG A 66 -14.62 -0.74 -11.86
N GLU A 67 -14.48 -1.78 -12.69
CA GLU A 67 -15.05 -3.09 -12.36
C GLU A 67 -14.35 -3.71 -11.13
N VAL A 68 -13.03 -3.56 -10.98
CA VAL A 68 -12.32 -4.01 -9.77
C VAL A 68 -12.87 -3.35 -8.51
N VAL A 69 -13.08 -2.03 -8.51
CA VAL A 69 -13.68 -1.31 -7.36
C VAL A 69 -15.08 -1.84 -7.04
N LYS A 70 -15.86 -2.15 -8.07
CA LYS A 70 -17.24 -2.62 -7.94
C LYS A 70 -17.32 -4.07 -7.43
N ASP A 71 -16.44 -4.94 -7.91
CA ASP A 71 -16.40 -6.36 -7.52
C ASP A 71 -15.75 -6.57 -6.15
N ARG A 72 -14.82 -5.68 -5.77
CA ARG A 72 -14.03 -5.76 -4.54
C ARG A 72 -14.10 -4.43 -3.76
N PRO A 73 -15.28 -4.05 -3.26
CA PRO A 73 -15.44 -2.81 -2.52
C PRO A 73 -14.56 -2.82 -1.27
N ASP A 74 -13.89 -1.70 -1.01
CA ASP A 74 -13.05 -1.45 0.18
C ASP A 74 -11.86 -2.43 0.36
N GLU A 75 -11.47 -3.21 -0.67
CA GLU A 75 -10.29 -4.09 -0.62
C GLU A 75 -8.97 -3.30 -0.58
N TYR A 76 -8.94 -2.12 -1.21
CA TYR A 76 -7.76 -1.24 -1.26
C TYR A 76 -8.12 0.17 -0.80
N ASP A 77 -7.24 0.78 0.00
CA ASP A 77 -7.35 2.18 0.39
C ASP A 77 -7.14 3.11 -0.81
N GLU A 78 -6.26 2.73 -1.73
CA GLU A 78 -5.99 3.49 -2.96
C GLU A 78 -5.76 2.58 -4.18
N ILE A 79 -6.25 3.02 -5.34
CA ILE A 79 -6.03 2.37 -6.62
C ILE A 79 -5.36 3.37 -7.56
N TRP A 80 -4.19 3.00 -8.07
CA TRP A 80 -3.36 3.84 -8.93
C TRP A 80 -3.31 3.24 -10.33
N LEU A 81 -3.64 4.07 -11.32
CA LEU A 81 -3.58 3.73 -12.73
C LEU A 81 -2.30 4.29 -13.34
N VAL A 82 -1.54 3.45 -14.02
CA VAL A 82 -0.28 3.83 -14.69
C VAL A 82 -0.40 3.49 -16.16
N PHE A 83 -0.40 4.52 -17.00
CA PHE A 83 -0.49 4.44 -18.45
C PHE A 83 0.32 5.57 -19.07
N ASP A 84 0.78 5.37 -20.29
CA ASP A 84 1.58 6.37 -20.98
C ASP A 84 0.70 7.55 -21.43
N LYS A 85 1.31 8.74 -21.42
CA LYS A 85 0.67 9.93 -21.97
C LYS A 85 0.85 9.92 -23.48
N ASP A 86 0.01 9.16 -24.16
CA ASP A 86 -0.11 9.27 -25.61
C ASP A 86 -1.03 10.43 -26.00
N SER A 87 -0.79 10.98 -27.19
CA SER A 87 -1.65 11.99 -27.79
C SER A 87 -2.90 11.29 -28.33
N PHE A 88 -3.93 11.18 -27.49
CA PHE A 88 -5.27 10.73 -27.88
C PHE A 88 -5.96 11.73 -28.79
#